data_AF-A0A7G9W8T6-F1
#
_entry.id   AF-A0A7G9W8T6-F1
#
_cell.length_a   1.000
_cell.length_b   1.000
_cell.length_c   1.000
_cell.angle_alpha   90.00
_cell.angle_beta   90.00
_cell.angle_gamma   90.00
#
_symmetry.space_group_name_H-M   'P 1'
#
loop_
_entity.id
_entity.type
_entity.pdbx_description
1 polymer ?
#
loop_
_entity_poly.entity_id
_entity_poly.type
_entity_poly.pdbx_seq_one_letter_code
_entity_poly.pdbx_strand_id
1 'polypeptide(L)'
;MAYCKECKETRDDHLTYCPVCSNILLNPDDVEKVDGVKEVLLTTISIEEESLVVEGLLKSAEIFYIRRYDRIGDYLKVSMGTTTQGVSLYVREDDYDFAKSLLESEPEDLDALYEDFAYREKEGDEISQAQEQEQDDSSKIGIQIIIMLFFLMFLIYLAAR
;
A
#
# COMPACT_ATOMS: atom_id res chain seq x y z
N MET A 1 -9.69 -20.25 7.66
CA MET A 1 -9.04 -21.08 6.61
C MET A 1 -7.74 -20.44 6.18
N ALA A 2 -6.61 -20.74 6.82
CA ALA A 2 -5.33 -20.11 6.54
C ALA A 2 -4.83 -20.40 5.11
N TYR A 3 -4.45 -19.37 4.39
CA TYR A 3 -4.10 -19.39 2.96
C TYR A 3 -2.58 -19.20 2.76
N CYS A 4 -2.02 -20.03 1.87
CA CYS A 4 -0.62 -19.87 1.47
C CYS A 4 -0.52 -19.13 0.12
N LYS A 5 0.07 -17.93 0.12
CA LYS A 5 0.24 -17.09 -1.08
C LYS A 5 1.03 -17.77 -2.22
N GLU A 6 2.05 -18.56 -1.88
CA GLU A 6 2.89 -19.27 -2.85
C GLU A 6 2.25 -20.56 -3.38
N CYS A 7 1.72 -21.41 -2.49
CA CYS A 7 1.15 -22.70 -2.87
C CYS A 7 -0.30 -22.62 -3.37
N LYS A 8 -0.97 -21.47 -3.18
CA LYS A 8 -2.38 -21.22 -3.53
C LYS A 8 -3.36 -22.25 -2.97
N GLU A 9 -3.01 -22.87 -1.84
CA GLU A 9 -3.83 -23.84 -1.13
C GLU A 9 -4.31 -23.25 0.20
N THR A 10 -5.57 -23.47 0.50
CA THR A 10 -6.16 -23.28 1.83
C THR A 10 -5.84 -24.48 2.72
N ARG A 11 -5.40 -24.20 3.93
CA ARG A 11 -5.03 -25.20 4.95
C ARG A 11 -5.70 -24.89 6.28
N ASP A 12 -5.53 -25.84 7.19
CA ASP A 12 -6.16 -25.84 8.50
C ASP A 12 -5.65 -24.69 9.39
N ASP A 13 -6.54 -24.12 10.20
CA ASP A 13 -6.36 -22.84 10.91
C ASP A 13 -5.40 -22.93 12.09
N HIS A 14 -5.00 -24.15 12.46
CA HIS A 14 -4.07 -24.41 13.55
C HIS A 14 -2.59 -24.36 13.14
N LEU A 15 -2.29 -24.11 11.86
CA LEU A 15 -0.92 -24.05 11.33
C LEU A 15 -0.50 -22.59 11.12
N THR A 16 0.59 -22.18 11.78
CA THR A 16 1.21 -20.84 11.58
C THR A 16 2.12 -20.79 10.34
N TYR A 17 2.58 -21.94 9.85
CA TYR A 17 3.51 -22.04 8.72
C TYR A 17 3.08 -23.12 7.73
N CYS A 18 3.34 -22.88 6.45
CA CYS A 18 3.07 -23.81 5.38
C CYS A 18 4.10 -24.96 5.41
N PRO A 19 3.72 -26.24 5.61
CA PRO A 19 4.68 -27.35 5.63
C PRO A 19 5.34 -27.66 4.27
N VAL A 20 4.93 -27.01 3.18
CA VAL A 20 5.53 -27.22 1.85
C VAL A 20 6.56 -26.15 1.51
N CYS A 21 6.26 -24.88 1.77
CA CYS A 21 7.16 -23.77 1.41
C CYS A 21 7.72 -23.01 2.62
N SER A 22 7.38 -23.40 3.84
CA SER A 22 7.79 -22.78 5.11
C SER A 22 7.40 -21.30 5.30
N ASN A 23 6.58 -20.73 4.40
CA ASN A 23 6.06 -19.37 4.55
C ASN A 23 4.91 -19.33 5.56
N ILE A 24 4.72 -18.16 6.16
CA ILE A 24 3.64 -17.87 7.10
C ILE A 24 2.29 -18.01 6.36
N LEU A 25 1.35 -18.71 6.97
CA LEU A 25 -0.01 -18.83 6.47
C LEU A 25 -0.80 -17.57 6.88
N LEU A 26 -1.47 -16.93 5.92
CA LEU A 26 -2.24 -15.71 6.13
C LEU A 26 -3.71 -16.07 6.33
N ASN A 27 -4.44 -15.45 7.26
CA ASN A 27 -5.89 -15.60 7.25
C ASN A 27 -6.46 -14.86 6.04
N PRO A 28 -7.48 -15.40 5.36
CA PRO A 28 -8.06 -14.81 4.16
C PRO A 28 -8.67 -13.43 4.45
N ASP A 29 -9.16 -13.21 5.67
CA ASP A 29 -9.69 -11.92 6.14
C ASP A 29 -8.57 -10.88 6.39
N ASP A 30 -7.33 -11.32 6.61
CA ASP A 30 -6.15 -10.45 6.74
C ASP A 30 -5.49 -10.16 5.36
N VAL A 31 -5.99 -10.74 4.26
CA VAL A 31 -5.44 -10.52 2.91
C VAL A 31 -6.03 -9.27 2.25
N GLU A 32 -7.17 -8.76 2.72
CA GLU A 32 -7.86 -7.60 2.15
C GLU A 32 -7.73 -6.35 3.04
N LYS A 33 -6.50 -5.85 3.18
CA LYS A 33 -6.16 -4.42 3.38
C LYS A 33 -4.66 -4.20 3.25
N VAL A 34 -4.11 -4.58 2.11
CA VAL A 34 -2.89 -3.95 1.62
C VAL A 34 -3.24 -3.36 0.27
N ASP A 35 -4.08 -2.33 0.29
CA ASP A 35 -4.10 -1.38 -0.81
C ASP A 35 -2.65 -0.96 -0.98
N GLY A 36 -2.07 -1.35 -2.11
CA GLY A 36 -0.68 -1.03 -2.42
C GLY A 36 -0.57 0.48 -2.42
N VAL A 37 -0.05 1.04 -1.33
CA VAL A 37 0.19 2.46 -1.18
C VAL A 37 0.95 2.91 -2.40
N LYS A 38 0.30 3.70 -3.25
CA LYS A 38 0.87 4.08 -4.53
C LYS A 38 2.00 5.06 -4.25
N GLU A 39 3.21 4.63 -4.55
CA GLU A 39 4.42 5.41 -4.34
C GLU A 39 4.65 6.33 -5.54
N VAL A 40 4.91 7.62 -5.27
CA VAL A 40 5.23 8.64 -6.27
C VAL A 40 6.65 9.14 -6.02
N LEU A 41 7.41 9.33 -7.10
CA LEU A 41 8.76 9.89 -7.03
C LEU A 41 8.68 11.37 -6.63
N LEU A 42 9.28 11.71 -5.49
CA LEU A 42 9.37 13.09 -5.01
C LEU A 42 10.52 13.82 -5.71
N THR A 43 11.73 13.28 -5.57
CA THR A 43 12.95 13.88 -6.12
C THR A 43 14.07 12.85 -6.27
N THR A 44 15.01 13.14 -7.17
CA THR A 44 16.25 12.36 -7.35
C THR A 44 17.44 13.28 -7.07
N ILE A 45 18.24 12.91 -6.08
CA ILE A 45 19.37 13.69 -5.57
C ILE A 45 20.65 12.97 -5.95
N SER A 46 21.60 13.68 -6.57
CA SER A 46 22.84 13.06 -7.04
C SER A 46 23.87 12.83 -5.92
N ILE A 47 23.76 13.57 -4.82
CA ILE A 47 24.71 13.61 -3.72
C ILE A 47 24.08 12.96 -2.49
N GLU A 48 24.80 12.03 -1.86
CA GLU A 48 24.27 11.28 -0.71
C GLU A 48 24.01 12.20 0.49
N GLU A 49 24.91 13.14 0.74
CA GLU A 49 24.83 14.09 1.85
C GLU A 49 23.59 14.99 1.74
N GLU A 50 23.25 15.44 0.53
CA GLU A 50 22.04 16.23 0.26
C GLU A 50 20.77 15.40 0.51
N SER A 51 20.80 14.11 0.16
CA SER A 51 19.66 13.22 0.40
C SER A 51 19.34 13.07 1.89
N LEU A 52 20.36 13.07 2.75
CA LEU A 52 20.16 13.00 4.21
C LEU A 52 19.48 14.24 4.78
N VAL A 53 19.73 15.42 4.20
CA VAL A 53 19.05 16.66 4.62
C VAL A 53 17.56 16.58 4.29
N VAL A 54 17.24 16.14 3.07
CA VAL A 54 15.85 15.98 2.63
C VAL A 54 15.12 14.91 3.42
N GLU A 55 15.76 13.77 3.69
CA GLU A 55 15.23 12.72 4.57
C GLU A 55 14.96 13.25 5.98
N GLY A 56 15.86 14.10 6.51
CA GLY A 56 15.69 14.75 7.81
C GLY A 56 14.46 15.65 7.85
N LEU A 57 14.21 16.42 6.79
CA LEU A 57 13.03 17.28 6.66
C LEU A 57 11.74 16.45 6.59
N LEU A 58 11.68 15.45 5.72
CA LEU A 58 10.52 14.56 5.60
C LEU A 58 10.21 13.85 6.93
N LYS A 59 11.26 13.40 7.62
CA LYS A 59 11.12 12.75 8.92
C LYS A 59 10.63 13.70 10.01
N SER A 60 11.08 14.95 10.00
CA SER A 60 10.59 15.98 10.93
C SER A 60 9.12 16.30 10.72
N ALA A 61 8.65 16.13 9.48
CA ALA A 61 7.26 16.32 9.09
C ALA A 61 6.39 15.06 9.24
N GLU A 62 6.94 13.99 9.83
CA GLU A 62 6.26 12.69 9.98
C GLU A 62 5.78 12.08 8.64
N ILE A 63 6.35 12.51 7.52
CA ILE A 63 6.02 11.98 6.19
C ILE A 63 6.75 10.66 5.98
N PHE A 64 5.99 9.62 5.61
CA PHE A 64 6.58 8.33 5.24
C PHE A 64 7.29 8.43 3.88
N TYR A 65 8.55 8.00 3.83
CA TYR A 65 9.35 8.02 2.62
C TYR A 65 10.09 6.70 2.39
N ILE A 66 10.36 6.40 1.12
CA ILE A 66 11.14 5.26 0.68
C ILE A 66 12.36 5.76 -0.08
N ARG A 67 13.54 5.30 0.36
CA ARG A 67 14.82 5.57 -0.29
C ARG A 67 15.16 4.44 -1.26
N ARG A 68 15.52 4.78 -2.50
CA ARG A 68 16.07 3.82 -3.47
C ARG A 68 17.31 4.41 -4.14
N TYR A 69 18.37 3.62 -4.24
CA TYR A 69 19.54 4.05 -4.99
C TYR A 69 19.42 3.65 -6.44
N ASP A 70 19.96 4.49 -7.31
CA ASP A 70 19.95 4.18 -8.73
C ASP A 70 20.91 3.01 -9.02
N ARG A 71 20.46 2.12 -9.92
CA ARG A 71 21.25 1.01 -10.47
C ARG A 71 21.79 0.07 -9.38
N ILE A 72 23.12 0.03 -9.21
CA ILE A 72 23.84 -0.81 -8.26
C ILE A 72 24.23 -0.05 -6.99
N GLY A 73 23.70 1.16 -6.79
CA GLY A 73 24.08 2.05 -5.70
C GLY A 73 23.88 1.43 -4.31
N ASP A 74 22.80 0.68 -4.11
CA ASP A 74 22.53 -0.04 -2.85
C ASP A 74 23.64 -1.03 -2.51
N TYR A 75 24.01 -1.85 -3.49
CA TYR A 75 25.07 -2.85 -3.31
C TYR A 75 26.43 -2.18 -3.07
N LEU A 76 26.74 -1.12 -3.82
CA LEU A 76 27.98 -0.37 -3.64
C LEU A 76 28.05 0.29 -2.26
N LYS A 77 26.93 0.87 -1.78
CA LYS A 77 26.86 1.47 -0.45
C LYS A 77 27.14 0.45 0.65
N VAL A 78 26.53 -0.72 0.57
CA VAL A 78 26.73 -1.79 1.57
C VAL A 78 28.15 -2.35 1.53
N SER A 79 28.70 -2.55 0.33
CA SER A 79 30.03 -3.17 0.16
C SER A 79 31.21 -2.23 0.39
N MET A 80 31.08 -0.95 0.01
CA MET A 80 32.17 0.04 0.04
C MET A 80 31.95 1.14 1.09
N GLY A 81 30.78 1.20 1.72
CA GLY A 81 30.41 2.25 2.70
C GLY A 81 29.99 3.58 2.07
N THR A 82 30.13 3.73 0.74
CA THR A 82 29.79 4.94 -0.01
C THR A 82 29.32 4.59 -1.41
N THR A 83 28.57 5.49 -2.05
CA THR A 83 28.14 5.38 -3.43
C THR A 83 28.09 6.77 -4.06
N THR A 84 28.47 6.86 -5.34
CA THR A 84 28.32 8.07 -6.16
C THR A 84 27.05 8.03 -7.02
N GLN A 85 26.23 6.98 -6.86
CA GLN A 85 24.94 6.89 -7.53
C GLN A 85 23.92 7.76 -6.81
N GLY A 86 23.03 8.36 -7.59
CA GLY A 86 21.94 9.17 -7.07
C GLY A 86 20.98 8.36 -6.19
N VAL A 87 20.33 9.08 -5.29
CA VAL A 87 19.29 8.58 -4.40
C VAL A 87 17.97 9.16 -4.86
N SER A 88 17.01 8.28 -5.15
CA SER A 88 15.64 8.63 -5.47
C SER A 88 14.77 8.44 -4.24
N LEU A 89 14.03 9.49 -3.86
CA LEU A 89 13.11 9.49 -2.74
C LEU A 89 11.68 9.39 -3.24
N TYR A 90 10.92 8.46 -2.66
CA TYR A 90 9.52 8.21 -2.97
C TYR A 90 8.67 8.48 -1.75
N VAL A 91 7.46 8.98 -1.96
CA VAL A 91 6.46 9.24 -0.92
C VAL A 91 5.13 8.64 -1.34
N ARG A 92 4.17 8.57 -0.41
CA ARG A 92 2.80 8.14 -0.72
C ARG A 92 2.16 9.19 -1.64
N GLU A 93 1.29 8.76 -2.53
CA GLU A 93 0.55 9.67 -3.41
C GLU A 93 -0.21 10.74 -2.61
N ASP A 94 -0.79 10.36 -1.48
CA ASP A 94 -1.56 11.25 -0.59
C ASP A 94 -0.68 12.35 0.04
N ASP A 95 0.59 12.06 0.30
CA ASP A 95 1.54 12.99 0.93
C ASP A 95 2.36 13.78 -0.10
N TYR A 96 2.22 13.50 -1.39
CA TYR A 96 3.10 14.05 -2.43
C TYR A 96 3.06 15.57 -2.49
N ASP A 97 1.87 16.16 -2.50
CA ASP A 97 1.70 17.61 -2.61
C ASP A 97 2.28 18.34 -1.39
N PHE A 98 2.11 17.76 -0.20
CA PHE A 98 2.67 18.30 1.04
C PHE A 98 4.20 18.15 1.07
N ALA A 99 4.72 16.97 0.76
CA ALA A 99 6.16 16.74 0.66
C ALA A 99 6.81 17.69 -0.35
N LYS A 100 6.16 17.96 -1.49
CA LYS A 100 6.67 18.89 -2.50
C LYS A 100 6.68 20.33 -2.01
N SER A 101 5.59 20.79 -1.40
CA SER A 101 5.53 22.15 -0.83
C SER A 101 6.55 22.35 0.29
N LEU A 102 6.81 21.33 1.10
CA LEU A 102 7.85 21.35 2.13
C LEU A 102 9.26 21.58 1.56
N LEU A 103 9.58 20.97 0.41
CA LEU A 103 10.87 21.15 -0.26
C LEU A 103 11.02 22.53 -0.91
N GLU A 104 9.91 23.15 -1.32
CA GLU A 104 9.88 24.46 -1.97
C GLU A 104 9.75 25.62 -0.95
N SER A 105 9.32 25.34 0.28
CA SER A 105 9.12 26.35 1.33
C SER A 105 10.42 26.90 1.91
N GLU A 106 10.44 28.19 2.19
CA GLU A 106 11.51 28.81 2.99
C GLU A 106 11.31 28.48 4.48
N PRO A 107 12.41 28.43 5.28
CA PRO A 107 12.35 28.08 6.70
C PRO A 107 11.37 28.91 7.53
N GLU A 108 11.02 30.11 7.09
CA GLU A 108 10.12 31.03 7.78
C GLU A 108 8.63 30.66 7.60
N ASP A 109 8.29 29.85 6.59
CA ASP A 109 6.91 29.50 6.24
C ASP A 109 6.49 28.08 6.68
N LEU A 110 7.41 27.27 7.23
CA LEU A 110 7.13 25.89 7.60
C LEU A 110 6.02 25.76 8.65
N ASP A 111 6.02 26.62 9.67
CA ASP A 111 5.06 26.53 10.79
C ASP A 111 3.62 26.68 10.31
N ALA A 112 3.37 27.55 9.33
CA ALA A 112 2.04 27.74 8.75
C ALA A 112 1.60 26.54 7.88
N LEU A 113 2.55 25.91 7.19
CA LEU A 113 2.29 24.73 6.35
C LEU A 113 1.90 23.51 7.20
N TYR A 114 2.52 23.34 8.37
CA TYR A 114 2.21 22.28 9.32
C TYR A 114 0.79 22.39 9.88
N GLU A 115 0.33 23.61 10.20
CA GLU A 115 -1.02 23.81 10.72
C GLU A 115 -2.11 23.50 9.68
N ASP A 116 -1.89 23.81 8.39
CA ASP A 116 -2.84 23.50 7.30
C ASP A 116 -2.98 21.99 7.09
N PHE A 117 -1.86 21.26 7.06
CA PHE A 117 -1.86 19.81 6.83
C PHE A 117 -2.50 19.04 7.98
N ALA A 118 -2.17 19.40 9.23
CA ALA A 118 -2.73 18.78 10.42
C ALA A 118 -4.26 18.98 10.55
N TYR A 119 -4.81 20.01 9.90
CA TYR A 119 -6.26 20.21 9.81
C TYR A 119 -6.90 19.32 8.74
N ARG A 120 -6.29 19.21 7.56
CA ARG A 120 -6.79 18.36 6.45
C ARG A 120 -6.82 16.88 6.80
N GLU A 121 -5.82 16.37 7.52
CA GLU A 121 -5.78 14.97 7.93
C GLU A 121 -6.96 14.60 8.85
N LYS A 122 -7.36 15.52 9.75
CA LYS A 122 -8.53 15.32 10.63
C LYS A 122 -9.86 15.33 9.88
N GLU A 123 -9.96 16.08 8.78
CA GLU A 123 -11.18 16.15 7.97
C GLU A 123 -11.32 14.90 7.05
N GLY A 124 -10.21 14.32 6.60
CA GLY A 124 -10.19 13.08 5.79
C GLY A 124 -10.66 11.83 6.56
N ASP A 125 -10.39 11.76 7.86
CA ASP A 125 -10.83 10.65 8.73
C ASP A 125 -12.35 10.67 8.96
N GLU A 126 -12.99 11.84 8.96
CA GLU A 126 -14.45 11.96 9.12
C GLU A 126 -15.23 11.64 7.84
N ILE A 127 -14.66 11.91 6.66
CA ILE A 127 -15.28 11.57 5.36
C ILE A 127 -15.28 10.04 5.13
N SER A 128 -14.29 9.33 5.67
CA SER A 128 -14.15 7.88 5.55
C SER A 128 -15.20 7.11 6.37
N GLN A 129 -15.73 7.69 7.46
CA GLN A 129 -16.77 7.06 8.29
C GLN A 129 -18.19 7.32 7.79
N ALA A 130 -18.41 8.35 6.96
CA ALA A 130 -19.71 8.64 6.36
C ALA A 130 -20.02 7.78 5.12
N GLN A 131 -19.00 7.19 4.48
CA GLN A 131 -19.17 6.34 3.28
C GLN A 131 -19.40 4.85 3.60
N GLU A 132 -19.38 4.44 4.87
CA GLU A 132 -19.57 3.03 5.28
C GLU A 132 -21.04 2.60 5.46
N GLN A 133 -22.01 3.50 5.27
CA GLN A 133 -23.44 3.18 5.51
C GLN A 133 -24.34 3.07 4.26
N GLU A 134 -23.86 3.36 3.04
CA GLU A 134 -24.70 3.30 1.82
C GLU A 134 -24.37 2.18 0.82
N GLN A 135 -23.45 1.25 1.14
CA GLN A 135 -23.01 0.23 0.18
C GLN A 135 -23.23 -1.22 0.65
N ASP A 136 -24.39 -1.52 1.26
CA ASP A 136 -24.83 -2.88 1.61
C ASP A 136 -26.18 -3.27 0.98
N ASP A 137 -26.30 -3.25 -0.36
CA ASP A 137 -27.45 -3.95 -1.00
C ASP A 137 -27.26 -4.43 -2.46
N SER A 138 -26.04 -4.46 -3.01
CA SER A 138 -25.83 -4.87 -4.43
C SER A 138 -25.31 -6.30 -4.65
N SER A 139 -24.83 -6.99 -3.62
CA SER A 139 -24.19 -8.32 -3.75
C SER A 139 -25.17 -9.51 -3.85
N LYS A 140 -26.46 -9.30 -3.55
CA LYS A 140 -27.48 -10.37 -3.58
C LYS A 140 -27.92 -10.78 -4.99
N ILE A 141 -27.63 -9.96 -6.02
CA ILE A 141 -28.09 -10.19 -7.40
C ILE A 141 -27.19 -11.21 -8.14
N GLY A 142 -25.87 -11.20 -7.88
CA GLY A 142 -24.92 -12.10 -8.54
C GLY A 142 -25.12 -13.58 -8.16
N ILE A 143 -25.38 -13.86 -6.88
CA ILE A 143 -25.55 -15.22 -6.37
C ILE A 143 -26.87 -15.84 -6.88
N GLN A 144 -27.94 -15.05 -7.02
CA GLN A 144 -29.21 -15.55 -7.52
C GLN A 144 -29.14 -16.01 -8.99
N ILE A 145 -28.34 -15.35 -9.83
CA ILE A 145 -28.19 -15.73 -11.25
C ILE A 145 -27.45 -17.07 -11.38
N ILE A 146 -26.42 -17.30 -10.56
CA ILE A 146 -25.63 -18.54 -10.58
C ILE A 146 -26.47 -19.75 -10.17
N ILE A 147 -27.33 -19.60 -9.15
CA ILE A 147 -28.22 -20.67 -8.68
C ILE A 147 -29.28 -21.01 -9.76
N MET A 148 -29.86 -20.00 -10.41
CA MET A 148 -30.81 -20.19 -11.53
C MET A 148 -30.18 -20.96 -12.70
N LEU A 149 -28.94 -20.63 -13.05
CA LEU A 149 -28.19 -21.29 -14.14
C LEU A 149 -27.94 -22.78 -13.84
N PHE A 150 -27.56 -23.10 -12.60
CA PHE A 150 -27.38 -24.48 -12.15
C PHE A 150 -28.66 -25.30 -12.22
N PHE A 151 -29.80 -24.72 -11.83
CA PHE A 151 -31.11 -25.37 -11.90
C PHE A 151 -31.55 -25.66 -13.34
N LEU A 152 -31.33 -24.72 -14.26
CA LEU A 152 -31.65 -24.92 -15.69
C LEU A 152 -30.83 -26.05 -16.31
N MET A 153 -29.52 -26.09 -16.01
CA MET A 153 -28.62 -27.15 -16.50
C MET A 153 -29.05 -28.53 -15.96
N PHE A 154 -29.47 -28.60 -14.70
CA PHE A 154 -29.96 -29.83 -14.08
C PHE A 154 -31.28 -30.34 -14.70
N LEU A 155 -32.22 -29.45 -15.02
CA LEU A 155 -33.48 -29.82 -15.70
C LEU A 155 -33.23 -30.36 -17.11
N ILE A 156 -32.31 -29.76 -17.86
CA ILE A 156 -31.92 -30.25 -19.19
C ILE A 156 -31.28 -31.64 -19.08
N TYR A 157 -30.43 -31.86 -18.08
CA TYR A 157 -29.79 -33.16 -17.85
C TYR A 157 -30.81 -34.27 -17.53
N LEU A 158 -31.85 -33.95 -16.74
CA LEU A 158 -32.94 -34.89 -16.44
C LEU A 158 -33.82 -35.20 -17.65
N ALA A 159 -34.03 -34.24 -18.55
CA ALA A 159 -34.82 -34.45 -19.76
C ALA A 159 -34.05 -35.22 -20.86
N ALA A 160 -32.72 -35.21 -20.81
CA ALA A 160 -31.86 -35.94 -21.75
C ALA A 160 -31.59 -37.39 -21.35
N ARG A 161 -32.11 -37.85 -20.20
CA ARG A 161 -31.94 -39.20 -19.67
C ARG A 161 -33.28 -39.93 -19.62
#